data_AF-A0A962C3H3-F1
#
_entry.id   AF-A0A962C3H3-F1
#
_cell.length_a   1.000
_cell.length_b   1.000
_cell.length_c   1.000
_cell.angle_alpha   90.00
_cell.angle_beta   90.00
_cell.angle_gamma   90.00
#
_symmetry.space_group_name_H-M   'P 1'
#
loop_
_entity.id
_entity.type
_entity.pdbx_description
1 polymer ?
#
loop_
_entity_poly.entity_id
_entity_poly.type
_entity_poly.pdbx_seq_one_letter_code
_entity_poly.pdbx_strand_id
1 'polypeptide(L)'
;MKVALICLLVALGADRAQAAQFCVGTSAELQQALDTSVTNGESNDIRVVIGLHVAPPNGFVYLDSSTAPRSLRISGGWIPVLFNPCGTRSGAALDTRISGNDLARAMLIRPGEQTDLIVEGLTFEDGMLEGQPDGRGAGLWVQATSASTGDVTIRDNIFRRNRADTFGGGLEAGGAGAFTIRNNLFIANSACSNAAASLTANSLVPTFVINNTVVYNFLRADCSGGSGGLRIGGSAEVLIANNIFWDNQAIDLALQTPNAILVANDYLVLSGTPPASSSMNVSVDPLFDFPVQGFRPSADSPLIDLGVMPQPGDAWQLSALDLDGRQRVLGSAVDLGAYELSDRIFEDGFD
;
A
#
# COMPACT_ATOMS: atom_id res chain seq x y z
N MET A 1 37.45 -55.09 -26.16
CA MET A 1 36.09 -54.54 -26.06
C MET A 1 36.02 -53.61 -24.86
N LYS A 2 36.07 -52.29 -25.09
CA LYS A 2 35.67 -51.28 -24.12
C LYS A 2 34.82 -50.27 -24.90
N VAL A 3 33.52 -50.35 -24.74
CA VAL A 3 32.54 -49.43 -25.31
C VAL A 3 32.54 -48.20 -24.41
N ALA A 4 32.99 -47.05 -24.93
CA ALA A 4 32.90 -45.77 -24.24
C ALA A 4 31.50 -45.21 -24.47
N LEU A 5 30.73 -45.10 -23.38
CA LEU A 5 29.40 -44.50 -23.34
C LEU A 5 29.55 -42.98 -23.38
N ILE A 6 29.17 -42.34 -24.49
CA ILE A 6 29.09 -40.88 -24.60
C ILE A 6 27.78 -40.45 -23.94
N CYS A 7 27.85 -39.93 -22.72
CA CYS A 7 26.74 -39.22 -22.09
C CYS A 7 26.58 -37.87 -22.79
N LEU A 8 25.53 -37.75 -23.61
CA LEU A 8 25.07 -36.47 -24.15
C LEU A 8 24.43 -35.67 -23.00
N LEU A 9 25.16 -34.70 -22.44
CA LEU A 9 24.57 -33.70 -21.57
C LEU A 9 23.62 -32.84 -22.42
N VAL A 10 22.32 -33.06 -22.28
CA VAL A 10 21.31 -32.11 -22.73
C VAL A 10 21.37 -30.93 -21.76
N ALA A 11 22.01 -29.85 -22.18
CA ALA A 11 21.89 -28.56 -21.51
C ALA A 11 20.45 -28.08 -21.70
N LEU A 12 19.60 -28.33 -20.70
CA LEU A 12 18.32 -27.65 -20.54
C LEU A 12 18.64 -26.17 -20.36
N GLY A 13 18.48 -25.38 -21.43
CA GLY A 13 18.42 -23.94 -21.32
C GLY A 13 17.24 -23.61 -20.42
N ALA A 14 17.51 -23.12 -19.22
CA ALA A 14 16.51 -22.43 -18.43
C ALA A 14 16.18 -21.14 -19.19
N ASP A 15 15.06 -21.13 -19.92
CA ASP A 15 14.45 -19.89 -20.35
C ASP A 15 14.28 -19.05 -19.09
N ARG A 16 14.99 -17.93 -19.03
CA ARG A 16 14.76 -16.94 -18.00
C ARG A 16 13.34 -16.44 -18.26
N ALA A 17 12.38 -16.87 -17.45
CA ALA A 17 11.03 -16.36 -17.49
C ALA A 17 11.10 -14.84 -17.27
N GLN A 18 11.04 -14.08 -18.36
CA GLN A 18 10.96 -12.64 -18.33
C GLN A 18 9.50 -12.29 -18.05
N ALA A 19 9.24 -11.43 -17.06
CA ALA A 19 7.88 -10.98 -16.81
C ALA A 19 7.35 -10.24 -18.06
N ALA A 20 6.12 -10.54 -18.48
CA ALA A 20 5.43 -9.78 -19.51
C ALA A 20 5.28 -8.34 -19.04
N GLN A 21 5.70 -7.40 -19.89
CA GLN A 21 5.66 -5.99 -19.57
C GLN A 21 4.53 -5.31 -20.36
N PHE A 22 3.64 -4.63 -19.65
CA PHE A 22 2.58 -3.83 -20.26
C PHE A 22 2.82 -2.36 -19.94
N CYS A 23 2.71 -1.51 -20.96
CA CYS A 23 2.66 -0.06 -20.78
C CYS A 23 1.26 0.41 -21.16
N VAL A 24 0.54 1.01 -20.21
CA VAL A 24 -0.88 1.35 -20.39
C VAL A 24 -1.10 2.84 -20.20
N GLY A 25 -1.69 3.49 -21.21
CA GLY A 25 -1.97 4.92 -21.27
C GLY A 25 -3.43 5.27 -21.07
N THR A 26 -4.33 4.29 -21.10
CA THR A 26 -5.78 4.49 -20.96
C THR A 26 -6.42 3.46 -20.04
N SER A 27 -7.62 3.77 -19.53
CA SER A 27 -8.42 2.81 -18.76
C SER A 27 -8.68 1.50 -19.52
N ALA A 28 -8.96 1.56 -20.82
CA ALA A 28 -9.23 0.37 -21.62
C ALA A 28 -7.98 -0.53 -21.71
N GLU A 29 -6.81 0.07 -21.94
CA GLU A 29 -5.53 -0.66 -21.97
C GLU A 29 -5.17 -1.24 -20.60
N LEU A 30 -5.45 -0.51 -19.51
CA LEU A 30 -5.23 -1.02 -18.15
C LEU A 30 -6.08 -2.27 -17.89
N GLN A 31 -7.38 -2.24 -18.19
CA GLN A 31 -8.22 -3.43 -18.03
C GLN A 31 -7.74 -4.59 -18.92
N GLN A 32 -7.39 -4.30 -20.18
CA GLN A 32 -6.87 -5.31 -21.10
C GLN A 32 -5.56 -5.96 -20.60
N ALA A 33 -4.65 -5.17 -20.02
CA ALA A 33 -3.41 -5.68 -19.45
C ALA A 33 -3.68 -6.58 -18.23
N LEU A 34 -4.64 -6.22 -17.38
CA LEU A 34 -5.07 -7.06 -16.25
C LEU A 34 -5.65 -8.39 -16.76
N ASP A 35 -6.54 -8.36 -17.76
CA ASP A 35 -7.15 -9.55 -18.35
C ASP A 35 -6.10 -10.48 -19.00
N THR A 36 -5.12 -9.89 -19.69
CA THR A 36 -4.01 -10.63 -20.31
C THR A 36 -3.12 -11.27 -19.24
N SER A 37 -2.84 -10.55 -18.16
CA SER A 37 -2.01 -11.04 -17.04
C SER A 37 -2.61 -12.25 -16.31
N VAL A 38 -3.94 -12.41 -16.35
CA VAL A 38 -4.61 -13.60 -15.79
C VAL A 38 -4.38 -14.85 -16.66
N THR A 39 -4.25 -14.67 -17.98
CA THR A 39 -4.36 -15.78 -18.95
C THR A 39 -3.06 -16.14 -19.64
N ASN A 40 -2.03 -15.28 -19.61
CA ASN A 40 -0.77 -15.52 -20.31
C ASN A 40 0.15 -16.54 -19.62
N GLY A 41 -0.13 -16.91 -18.37
CA GLY A 41 0.68 -17.88 -17.61
C GLY A 41 2.06 -17.36 -17.21
N GLU A 42 2.28 -16.05 -17.27
CA GLU A 42 3.56 -15.41 -16.97
C GLU A 42 3.48 -14.57 -15.68
N SER A 43 4.64 -14.14 -15.17
CA SER A 43 4.70 -12.98 -14.27
C SER A 43 4.50 -11.70 -15.06
N ASN A 44 3.94 -10.65 -14.45
CA ASN A 44 3.50 -9.46 -15.17
C ASN A 44 3.94 -8.16 -14.48
N ASP A 45 4.45 -7.21 -15.27
CA ASP A 45 4.79 -5.85 -14.86
C ASP A 45 3.92 -4.85 -15.66
N ILE A 46 2.87 -4.35 -15.03
CA ILE A 46 1.94 -3.36 -15.59
C ILE A 46 2.42 -1.96 -15.17
N ARG A 47 2.81 -1.18 -16.17
CA ARG A 47 3.31 0.19 -16.04
C ARG A 47 2.24 1.16 -16.50
N VAL A 48 1.66 1.86 -15.55
CA VAL A 48 0.57 2.80 -15.77
C VAL A 48 1.14 4.18 -15.99
N VAL A 49 0.86 4.74 -17.17
CA VAL A 49 1.31 6.08 -17.55
C VAL A 49 0.62 7.13 -16.68
N ILE A 50 1.31 8.24 -16.42
CA ILE A 50 0.77 9.40 -15.72
C ILE A 50 -0.56 9.87 -16.34
N GLY A 51 -1.48 10.33 -15.51
CA GLY A 51 -2.82 10.75 -15.91
C GLY A 51 -3.93 10.13 -15.07
N LEU A 52 -5.17 10.46 -15.44
CA LEU A 52 -6.38 9.95 -14.81
C LEU A 52 -6.91 8.74 -15.59
N HIS A 53 -7.04 7.61 -14.90
CA HIS A 53 -7.62 6.37 -15.39
C HIS A 53 -8.92 6.12 -14.63
N VAL A 54 -10.04 6.47 -15.25
CA VAL A 54 -11.37 6.25 -14.68
C VAL A 54 -11.74 4.78 -14.81
N ALA A 55 -12.16 4.18 -13.71
CA ALA A 55 -12.54 2.79 -13.65
C ALA A 55 -13.86 2.54 -14.42
N PRO A 56 -14.00 1.37 -15.08
CA PRO A 56 -15.28 0.98 -15.67
C PRO A 56 -16.33 0.72 -14.56
N PRO A 57 -17.62 0.50 -14.89
CA PRO A 57 -18.70 0.39 -13.89
C PRO A 57 -18.49 -0.63 -12.75
N ASN A 58 -17.65 -1.65 -12.95
CA ASN A 58 -17.35 -2.67 -11.94
C ASN A 58 -15.97 -2.47 -11.27
N GLY A 59 -15.31 -1.35 -11.53
CA GLY A 59 -13.92 -1.11 -11.19
C GLY A 59 -12.94 -1.78 -12.15
N PHE A 60 -11.65 -1.46 -12.04
CA PHE A 60 -10.62 -2.30 -12.65
C PHE A 60 -10.57 -3.64 -11.94
N VAL A 61 -10.55 -4.73 -12.68
CA VAL A 61 -10.69 -6.08 -12.12
C VAL A 61 -9.57 -6.98 -12.59
N TYR A 62 -8.86 -7.60 -11.64
CA TYR A 62 -7.96 -8.73 -11.87
C TYR A 62 -8.41 -9.90 -11.01
N LEU A 63 -8.79 -11.01 -11.65
CA LEU A 63 -9.31 -12.20 -10.98
C LEU A 63 -8.52 -13.43 -11.42
N ASP A 64 -7.56 -13.82 -10.61
CA ASP A 64 -6.72 -14.96 -10.88
C ASP A 64 -6.95 -16.07 -9.86
N SER A 65 -7.21 -17.28 -10.35
CA SER A 65 -7.48 -18.48 -9.55
C SER A 65 -6.40 -19.56 -9.68
N SER A 66 -5.29 -19.25 -10.37
CA SER A 66 -4.24 -20.23 -10.58
C SER A 66 -3.38 -20.42 -9.31
N THR A 67 -2.90 -21.65 -9.18
CA THR A 67 -1.97 -22.09 -8.13
C THR A 67 -0.50 -21.95 -8.56
N ALA A 68 -0.30 -21.50 -9.81
CA ALA A 68 0.93 -21.07 -10.45
C ALA A 68 1.77 -20.10 -9.59
N PRO A 69 3.04 -20.36 -9.15
CA PRO A 69 3.85 -19.29 -8.59
C PRO A 69 4.14 -18.25 -9.67
N ARG A 70 3.83 -16.98 -9.39
CA ARG A 70 4.04 -15.85 -10.31
C ARG A 70 4.14 -14.54 -9.55
N SER A 71 4.42 -13.45 -10.25
CA SER A 71 4.33 -12.11 -9.70
C SER A 71 3.46 -11.20 -10.56
N LEU A 72 2.78 -10.26 -9.91
CA LEU A 72 2.08 -9.14 -10.54
C LEU A 72 2.55 -7.84 -9.89
N ARG A 73 3.16 -6.97 -10.70
CA ARG A 73 3.48 -5.60 -10.30
C ARG A 73 2.60 -4.63 -11.07
N ILE A 74 1.97 -3.69 -10.37
CA ILE A 74 1.26 -2.57 -10.95
C ILE A 74 1.91 -1.30 -10.41
N SER A 75 2.48 -0.49 -11.30
CA SER A 75 3.22 0.71 -10.91
C SER A 75 2.77 1.93 -11.69
N GLY A 76 2.55 3.05 -11.00
CA GLY A 76 2.29 4.35 -11.61
C GLY A 76 3.54 5.21 -11.77
N GLY A 77 3.35 6.43 -12.29
CA GLY A 77 4.38 7.43 -12.53
C GLY A 77 5.09 7.31 -13.88
N TRP A 78 4.66 6.42 -14.78
CA TRP A 78 5.37 6.21 -16.04
C TRP A 78 5.14 7.33 -17.05
N ILE A 79 6.22 7.80 -17.67
CA ILE A 79 6.19 8.92 -18.62
C ILE A 79 6.69 8.43 -19.99
N PRO A 80 5.96 8.71 -21.08
CA PRO A 80 6.42 8.45 -22.43
C PRO A 80 7.66 9.29 -22.77
N VAL A 81 8.71 8.66 -23.29
CA VAL A 81 9.92 9.34 -23.76
C VAL A 81 10.24 8.86 -25.17
N LEU A 82 10.22 9.78 -26.13
CA LEU A 82 10.44 9.49 -27.56
C LEU A 82 9.52 8.35 -28.05
N PHE A 83 10.10 7.20 -28.40
CA PHE A 83 9.41 6.02 -28.91
C PHE A 83 9.16 4.94 -27.85
N ASN A 84 9.41 5.26 -26.56
CA ASN A 84 9.14 4.36 -25.44
C ASN A 84 7.98 4.93 -24.59
N PRO A 85 6.78 4.33 -24.64
CA PRO A 85 5.61 4.84 -23.93
C PRO A 85 5.73 4.76 -22.39
N CYS A 86 6.66 3.96 -21.87
CA CYS A 86 7.02 3.88 -20.45
C CYS A 86 8.54 4.04 -20.30
N GLY A 87 9.07 5.14 -20.83
CA GLY A 87 10.51 5.39 -20.96
C GLY A 87 11.20 5.85 -19.69
N THR A 88 10.47 6.54 -18.80
CA THR A 88 10.98 6.94 -17.48
C THR A 88 9.85 6.91 -16.45
N ARG A 89 10.18 7.10 -15.17
CA ARG A 89 9.23 7.08 -14.05
C ARG A 89 9.43 8.31 -13.17
N SER A 90 8.34 8.99 -12.85
CA SER A 90 8.26 10.00 -11.80
C SER A 90 8.26 9.34 -10.41
N GLY A 91 8.78 10.05 -9.41
CA GLY A 91 8.72 9.63 -8.01
C GLY A 91 7.39 9.93 -7.31
N ALA A 92 6.53 10.78 -7.89
CA ALA A 92 5.34 11.28 -7.21
C ALA A 92 4.10 10.41 -7.43
N ALA A 93 3.49 9.91 -6.35
CA ALA A 93 2.30 9.06 -6.40
C ALA A 93 1.03 9.77 -6.93
N LEU A 94 1.00 11.10 -6.92
CA LEU A 94 -0.12 11.90 -7.45
C LEU A 94 -0.22 11.89 -8.98
N ASP A 95 0.85 11.51 -9.69
CA ASP A 95 0.91 11.63 -11.14
C ASP A 95 0.04 10.61 -11.87
N THR A 96 -0.21 9.44 -11.27
CA THR A 96 -1.09 8.40 -11.83
C THR A 96 -2.27 8.14 -10.91
N ARG A 97 -3.48 8.48 -11.38
CA ARG A 97 -4.71 8.43 -10.62
C ARG A 97 -5.63 7.34 -11.15
N ILE A 98 -5.98 6.38 -10.30
CA ILE A 98 -6.99 5.35 -10.53
C ILE A 98 -8.26 5.79 -9.82
N SER A 99 -9.27 6.20 -10.58
CA SER A 99 -10.47 6.84 -10.01
C SER A 99 -11.72 5.98 -10.20
N GLY A 100 -12.48 5.75 -9.13
CA GLY A 100 -13.82 5.17 -9.21
C GLY A 100 -14.90 6.14 -9.71
N ASN A 101 -14.54 7.43 -9.86
CA ASN A 101 -15.39 8.52 -10.34
C ASN A 101 -16.75 8.60 -9.62
N ASP A 102 -16.77 8.31 -8.31
CA ASP A 102 -17.94 8.27 -7.44
C ASP A 102 -19.03 7.28 -7.89
N LEU A 103 -18.66 6.30 -8.73
CA LEU A 103 -19.62 5.35 -9.34
C LEU A 103 -19.24 3.89 -9.13
N ALA A 104 -17.96 3.59 -8.91
CA ALA A 104 -17.46 2.23 -8.78
C ALA A 104 -16.32 2.14 -7.78
N ARG A 105 -15.95 0.91 -7.41
CA ARG A 105 -14.63 0.65 -6.83
C ARG A 105 -13.54 1.09 -7.81
N ALA A 106 -12.44 1.69 -7.35
CA ALA A 106 -11.33 1.99 -8.25
C ALA A 106 -10.65 0.69 -8.76
N MET A 107 -10.27 -0.24 -7.86
CA MET A 107 -9.67 -1.51 -8.29
C MET A 107 -9.94 -2.70 -7.36
N LEU A 108 -10.14 -3.88 -7.95
CA LEU A 108 -10.17 -5.18 -7.26
C LEU A 108 -9.08 -6.09 -7.83
N ILE A 109 -8.29 -6.68 -6.94
CA ILE A 109 -7.26 -7.66 -7.28
C ILE A 109 -7.49 -8.91 -6.43
N ARG A 110 -7.81 -10.04 -7.07
CA ARG A 110 -7.74 -11.38 -6.48
C ARG A 110 -6.49 -12.06 -7.03
N PRO A 111 -5.37 -12.05 -6.30
CA PRO A 111 -4.17 -12.77 -6.72
C PRO A 111 -4.40 -14.28 -6.61
N GLY A 112 -3.77 -15.05 -7.49
CA GLY A 112 -3.74 -16.50 -7.35
C GLY A 112 -2.92 -16.95 -6.13
N GLU A 113 -2.96 -18.24 -5.81
CA GLU A 113 -2.54 -18.75 -4.50
C GLU A 113 -1.06 -18.48 -4.18
N GLN A 114 -0.20 -18.47 -5.19
CA GLN A 114 1.25 -18.23 -5.03
C GLN A 114 1.68 -16.99 -5.82
N THR A 115 0.80 -15.99 -5.94
CA THR A 115 1.10 -14.75 -6.69
C THR A 115 1.60 -13.66 -5.76
N ASP A 116 2.86 -13.26 -5.92
CA ASP A 116 3.39 -12.07 -5.25
C ASP A 116 2.83 -10.81 -5.92
N LEU A 117 2.26 -9.91 -5.14
CA LEU A 117 1.60 -8.68 -5.60
C LEU A 117 2.36 -7.45 -5.11
N ILE A 118 2.69 -6.55 -6.04
CA ILE A 118 3.22 -5.22 -5.73
C ILE A 118 2.32 -4.17 -6.37
N VAL A 119 1.81 -3.22 -5.57
CA VAL A 119 1.07 -2.05 -6.04
C VAL A 119 1.75 -0.79 -5.53
N GLU A 120 2.21 0.07 -6.45
CA GLU A 120 3.00 1.25 -6.07
C GLU A 120 2.86 2.50 -6.95
N GLY A 121 3.07 3.67 -6.36
CA GLY A 121 3.12 4.95 -7.09
C GLY A 121 1.78 5.32 -7.72
N LEU A 122 0.67 4.93 -7.10
CA LEU A 122 -0.69 5.19 -7.59
C LEU A 122 -1.49 6.00 -6.57
N THR A 123 -2.38 6.83 -7.08
CA THR A 123 -3.46 7.43 -6.28
C THR A 123 -4.77 6.70 -6.57
N PHE A 124 -5.32 5.99 -5.58
CA PHE A 124 -6.67 5.44 -5.61
C PHE A 124 -7.65 6.43 -5.02
N GLU A 125 -8.60 6.90 -5.81
CA GLU A 125 -9.55 7.93 -5.38
C GLU A 125 -10.96 7.75 -5.91
N ASP A 126 -11.90 8.43 -5.29
CA ASP A 126 -13.30 8.51 -5.74
C ASP A 126 -13.93 7.13 -5.95
N GLY A 127 -13.39 6.12 -5.26
CA GLY A 127 -13.97 4.80 -5.19
C GLY A 127 -15.26 4.89 -4.40
N MET A 128 -16.40 4.52 -4.98
CA MET A 128 -17.68 4.55 -4.27
C MET A 128 -18.42 3.23 -4.44
N LEU A 129 -18.75 2.63 -3.30
CA LEU A 129 -19.64 1.48 -3.18
C LEU A 129 -20.85 1.97 -2.37
N GLU A 130 -21.98 2.14 -3.06
CA GLU A 130 -23.24 2.55 -2.45
C GLU A 130 -24.31 1.49 -2.72
N GLY A 131 -24.99 1.06 -1.66
CA GLY A 131 -26.03 0.04 -1.75
C GLY A 131 -25.49 -1.37 -1.99
N GLN A 132 -24.21 -1.61 -1.73
CA GLN A 132 -23.51 -2.89 -1.79
C GLN A 132 -23.21 -3.34 -0.35
N PRO A 133 -24.03 -4.20 0.29
CA PRO A 133 -23.85 -4.56 1.70
C PRO A 133 -22.48 -5.18 2.04
N ASP A 134 -21.85 -5.85 1.08
CA ASP A 134 -20.48 -6.39 1.17
C ASP A 134 -19.43 -5.48 0.49
N GLY A 135 -19.76 -4.21 0.30
CA GLY A 135 -18.95 -3.20 -0.37
C GLY A 135 -17.72 -2.85 0.46
N ARG A 136 -16.59 -3.47 0.12
CA ARG A 136 -15.27 -3.29 0.75
C ARG A 136 -14.24 -2.72 -0.22
N GLY A 137 -13.23 -2.05 0.32
CA GLY A 137 -12.04 -1.65 -0.42
C GLY A 137 -12.39 -0.76 -1.60
N ALA A 138 -13.10 0.35 -1.36
CA ALA A 138 -13.63 1.17 -2.44
C ALA A 138 -12.52 1.79 -3.30
N GLY A 139 -11.38 2.14 -2.71
CA GLY A 139 -10.15 2.45 -3.45
C GLY A 139 -9.52 1.17 -4.03
N LEU A 140 -9.02 0.31 -3.16
CA LEU A 140 -8.43 -0.98 -3.54
C LEU A 140 -8.95 -2.11 -2.67
N TRP A 141 -9.36 -3.20 -3.30
CA TRP A 141 -9.61 -4.47 -2.61
C TRP A 141 -8.64 -5.54 -3.08
N VAL A 142 -7.72 -5.95 -2.20
CA VAL A 142 -6.92 -7.16 -2.37
C VAL A 142 -7.66 -8.33 -1.75
N GLN A 143 -8.37 -9.08 -2.59
CA GLN A 143 -9.19 -10.22 -2.20
C GLN A 143 -8.38 -11.52 -2.22
N ALA A 144 -7.24 -11.55 -1.55
CA ALA A 144 -6.52 -12.80 -1.35
C ALA A 144 -7.35 -13.75 -0.44
N THR A 145 -7.22 -15.04 -0.69
CA THR A 145 -7.94 -16.09 0.04
C THR A 145 -7.07 -16.65 1.17
N SER A 146 -7.61 -17.54 1.99
CA SER A 146 -6.80 -18.28 2.98
C SER A 146 -5.78 -19.22 2.33
N ALA A 147 -5.91 -19.51 1.02
CA ALA A 147 -4.91 -20.25 0.25
C ALA A 147 -3.88 -19.33 -0.43
N SER A 148 -4.09 -18.01 -0.43
CA SER A 148 -3.17 -17.04 -1.03
C SER A 148 -1.97 -16.82 -0.11
N THR A 149 -0.88 -17.51 -0.43
CA THR A 149 0.43 -17.52 0.24
C THR A 149 1.45 -16.56 -0.37
N GLY A 150 1.21 -16.05 -1.58
CA GLY A 150 2.05 -15.01 -2.19
C GLY A 150 2.02 -13.70 -1.40
N ASP A 151 3.15 -13.00 -1.36
CA ASP A 151 3.32 -11.80 -0.55
C ASP A 151 2.62 -10.59 -1.21
N VAL A 152 2.07 -9.70 -0.39
CA VAL A 152 1.36 -8.50 -0.85
C VAL A 152 2.06 -7.24 -0.35
N THR A 153 2.62 -6.47 -1.27
CA THR A 153 3.24 -5.18 -0.99
C THR A 153 2.40 -4.04 -1.57
N ILE A 154 1.87 -3.19 -0.69
CA ILE A 154 1.17 -1.95 -1.06
C ILE A 154 2.02 -0.79 -0.54
N ARG A 155 2.68 -0.07 -1.45
CA ARG A 155 3.60 0.99 -1.05
C ARG A 155 3.61 2.21 -1.93
N ASP A 156 3.96 3.36 -1.36
CA ASP A 156 4.11 4.60 -2.13
C ASP A 156 2.80 4.99 -2.86
N ASN A 157 1.65 4.74 -2.22
CA ASN A 157 0.33 5.06 -2.78
C ASN A 157 -0.41 6.11 -1.97
N ILE A 158 -1.40 6.73 -2.60
CA ILE A 158 -2.35 7.63 -1.96
C ILE A 158 -3.75 7.03 -2.09
N PHE A 159 -4.45 6.86 -0.98
CA PHE A 159 -5.86 6.47 -0.93
C PHE A 159 -6.65 7.66 -0.44
N ARG A 160 -7.45 8.29 -1.32
CA ARG A 160 -8.20 9.49 -0.96
C ARG A 160 -9.64 9.51 -1.38
N ARG A 161 -10.52 10.02 -0.52
CA ARG A 161 -11.94 10.24 -0.84
C ARG A 161 -12.67 9.00 -1.35
N ASN A 162 -12.26 7.82 -0.89
CA ASN A 162 -12.96 6.57 -1.21
C ASN A 162 -14.04 6.28 -0.15
N ARG A 163 -15.21 5.82 -0.57
CA ARG A 163 -16.38 5.49 0.25
C ARG A 163 -16.79 4.03 0.07
N ALA A 164 -16.58 3.23 1.09
CA ALA A 164 -17.10 1.85 1.18
C ALA A 164 -18.40 1.81 1.98
N ASP A 165 -19.25 0.81 1.74
CA ASP A 165 -20.43 0.55 2.58
C ASP A 165 -20.03 -0.11 3.91
N THR A 166 -19.09 -1.05 3.89
CA THR A 166 -18.73 -1.85 5.08
C THR A 166 -17.34 -1.54 5.63
N PHE A 167 -16.28 -1.98 4.93
CA PHE A 167 -14.91 -1.95 5.44
C PHE A 167 -13.93 -1.32 4.45
N GLY A 168 -12.93 -0.60 4.97
CA GLY A 168 -11.79 -0.17 4.17
C GLY A 168 -12.23 0.74 3.03
N GLY A 169 -12.61 1.99 3.34
CA GLY A 169 -12.89 2.99 2.31
C GLY A 169 -11.73 3.08 1.33
N GLY A 170 -10.51 3.29 1.85
CA GLY A 170 -9.28 3.29 1.06
C GLY A 170 -8.85 1.88 0.61
N LEU A 171 -8.52 1.02 1.57
CA LEU A 171 -7.96 -0.33 1.31
C LEU A 171 -8.66 -1.42 2.14
N GLU A 172 -9.05 -2.51 1.50
CA GLU A 172 -9.33 -3.79 2.16
C GLU A 172 -8.32 -4.82 1.65
N ALA A 173 -7.62 -5.50 2.56
CA ALA A 173 -6.67 -6.54 2.21
C ALA A 173 -6.71 -7.69 3.23
N GLY A 174 -6.56 -8.93 2.76
CA GLY A 174 -6.40 -10.07 3.64
C GLY A 174 -5.90 -11.30 2.89
N GLY A 175 -5.24 -12.22 3.60
CA GLY A 175 -4.61 -13.39 3.00
C GLY A 175 -3.72 -14.17 3.98
N ALA A 176 -3.02 -15.17 3.45
CA ALA A 176 -2.05 -16.01 4.18
C ALA A 176 -0.59 -15.72 3.80
N GLY A 177 -0.31 -14.89 2.79
CA GLY A 177 1.01 -14.33 2.50
C GLY A 177 1.35 -13.15 3.41
N ALA A 178 2.63 -12.77 3.45
CA ALA A 178 3.06 -11.62 4.23
C ALA A 178 2.55 -10.32 3.60
N PHE A 179 2.18 -9.34 4.43
CA PHE A 179 1.81 -8.02 3.96
C PHE A 179 2.92 -7.00 4.26
N THR A 180 3.19 -6.11 3.31
CA THR A 180 3.98 -4.89 3.53
C THR A 180 3.16 -3.70 3.08
N ILE A 181 2.61 -2.96 4.04
CA ILE A 181 1.87 -1.71 3.82
C ILE A 181 2.80 -0.56 4.22
N ARG A 182 3.43 0.09 3.26
CA ARG A 182 4.51 1.04 3.55
C ARG A 182 4.44 2.35 2.80
N ASN A 183 4.74 3.46 3.47
CA ASN A 183 4.89 4.76 2.82
C ASN A 183 3.65 5.16 2.02
N ASN A 184 2.45 4.89 2.55
CA ASN A 184 1.19 5.29 1.93
C ASN A 184 0.54 6.44 2.71
N LEU A 185 -0.28 7.22 2.00
CA LEU A 185 -1.17 8.21 2.60
C LEU A 185 -2.62 7.73 2.47
N PHE A 186 -3.35 7.66 3.59
CA PHE A 186 -4.78 7.40 3.64
C PHE A 186 -5.51 8.65 4.15
N ILE A 187 -6.29 9.29 3.29
CA ILE A 187 -6.92 10.57 3.63
C ILE A 187 -8.37 10.71 3.20
N ALA A 188 -9.23 11.19 4.09
CA ALA A 188 -10.63 11.48 3.79
C ALA A 188 -11.39 10.29 3.19
N ASN A 189 -10.99 9.06 3.53
CA ASN A 189 -11.76 7.88 3.18
C ASN A 189 -12.90 7.69 4.19
N SER A 190 -13.98 7.05 3.75
CA SER A 190 -15.16 6.76 4.55
C SER A 190 -15.64 5.32 4.42
N ALA A 191 -16.11 4.76 5.53
CA ALA A 191 -16.78 3.46 5.59
C ALA A 191 -17.64 3.36 6.85
N CYS A 192 -18.48 2.33 6.99
CA CYS A 192 -19.08 2.02 8.30
C CYS A 192 -18.05 1.55 9.34
N SER A 193 -16.93 0.99 8.90
CA SER A 193 -15.86 0.52 9.78
C SER A 193 -14.50 0.55 9.09
N ASN A 194 -13.47 0.97 9.81
CA ASN A 194 -12.07 1.00 9.37
C ASN A 194 -11.93 1.81 8.07
N ALA A 195 -12.37 3.07 8.11
CA ALA A 195 -12.58 3.89 6.92
C ALA A 195 -11.31 4.10 6.11
N ALA A 196 -10.15 4.26 6.75
CA ALA A 196 -8.87 4.32 6.06
C ALA A 196 -8.55 2.98 5.38
N ALA A 197 -8.42 1.93 6.18
CA ALA A 197 -8.05 0.61 5.70
C ALA A 197 -8.37 -0.49 6.71
N SER A 198 -8.51 -1.72 6.21
CA SER A 198 -8.62 -2.93 7.03
C SER A 198 -7.75 -4.05 6.46
N LEU A 199 -6.90 -4.59 7.33
CA LEU A 199 -5.93 -5.63 7.02
C LEU A 199 -6.21 -6.90 7.84
N THR A 200 -6.28 -8.04 7.18
CA THR A 200 -6.33 -9.37 7.83
C THR A 200 -5.12 -10.21 7.42
N ALA A 201 -4.05 -10.15 8.21
CA ALA A 201 -2.81 -10.86 7.92
C ALA A 201 -2.75 -12.20 8.68
N ASN A 202 -2.71 -13.31 7.95
CA ASN A 202 -2.62 -14.67 8.53
C ASN A 202 -1.33 -15.39 8.13
N SER A 203 -0.30 -14.64 7.75
CA SER A 203 1.01 -15.17 7.42
C SER A 203 1.69 -15.86 8.58
N LEU A 204 2.52 -16.85 8.26
CA LEU A 204 3.43 -17.51 9.20
C LEU A 204 4.73 -16.72 9.40
N VAL A 205 4.97 -15.69 8.57
CA VAL A 205 6.08 -14.76 8.72
C VAL A 205 5.57 -13.35 9.07
N PRO A 206 6.42 -12.47 9.63
CA PRO A 206 5.98 -11.14 10.03
C PRO A 206 5.42 -10.30 8.88
N THR A 207 4.45 -9.46 9.22
CA THR A 207 3.83 -8.45 8.37
C THR A 207 4.22 -7.05 8.84
N PHE A 208 4.31 -6.11 7.91
CA PHE A 208 4.87 -4.78 8.16
C PHE A 208 3.89 -3.67 7.77
N VAL A 209 3.60 -2.76 8.71
CA VAL A 209 2.84 -1.53 8.49
C VAL A 209 3.73 -0.35 8.88
N ILE A 210 4.37 0.29 7.90
CA ILE A 210 5.53 1.15 8.16
C ILE A 210 5.45 2.50 7.44
N ASN A 211 5.81 3.61 8.09
CA ASN A 211 5.89 4.93 7.47
C ASN A 211 4.59 5.38 6.78
N ASN A 212 3.41 4.99 7.25
CA ASN A 212 2.14 5.44 6.67
C ASN A 212 1.63 6.68 7.40
N THR A 213 0.95 7.56 6.67
CA THR A 213 0.15 8.65 7.27
C THR A 213 -1.32 8.33 7.05
N VAL A 214 -2.09 8.21 8.12
CA VAL A 214 -3.52 7.87 8.13
C VAL A 214 -4.27 8.98 8.85
N VAL A 215 -5.01 9.79 8.09
CA VAL A 215 -5.48 11.08 8.57
C VAL A 215 -6.82 11.50 8.00
N TYR A 216 -7.67 12.15 8.80
CA TYR A 216 -8.98 12.66 8.38
C TYR A 216 -9.92 11.60 7.80
N ASN A 217 -9.78 10.33 8.17
CA ASN A 217 -10.70 9.28 7.73
C ASN A 217 -11.90 9.22 8.68
N PHE A 218 -13.10 9.04 8.15
CA PHE A 218 -14.34 9.26 8.91
C PHE A 218 -15.37 8.16 8.67
N LEU A 219 -16.25 7.95 9.64
CA LEU A 219 -17.37 7.04 9.50
C LEU A 219 -18.44 7.69 8.64
N ARG A 220 -19.13 6.88 7.83
CA ARG A 220 -20.33 7.37 7.16
C ARG A 220 -21.41 7.73 8.19
N ALA A 221 -22.20 8.75 7.87
CA ALA A 221 -23.20 9.32 8.79
C ALA A 221 -24.31 8.34 9.21
N ASP A 222 -24.55 7.30 8.41
CA ASP A 222 -25.55 6.25 8.66
C ASP A 222 -25.03 5.08 9.52
N CYS A 223 -23.77 5.11 9.95
CA CYS A 223 -23.13 4.04 10.69
C CYS A 223 -22.82 4.45 12.15
N SER A 224 -22.73 3.48 13.05
CA SER A 224 -22.31 3.69 14.44
C SER A 224 -21.31 2.62 14.88
N GLY A 225 -20.39 2.97 15.78
CA GLY A 225 -19.49 2.01 16.43
C GLY A 225 -18.28 1.55 15.61
N GLY A 226 -17.93 2.22 14.51
CA GLY A 226 -16.77 1.92 13.68
C GLY A 226 -15.47 2.64 14.09
N SER A 227 -14.39 2.36 13.35
CA SER A 227 -13.12 3.11 13.37
C SER A 227 -12.96 3.94 12.10
N GLY A 228 -12.56 5.20 12.20
CA GLY A 228 -12.16 6.00 11.05
C GLY A 228 -10.78 5.58 10.51
N GLY A 229 -9.86 5.18 11.38
CA GLY A 229 -8.49 4.83 11.01
C GLY A 229 -8.32 3.40 10.50
N LEU A 230 -7.17 2.80 10.85
CA LEU A 230 -6.72 1.51 10.35
C LEU A 230 -7.13 0.37 11.29
N ARG A 231 -7.62 -0.74 10.74
CA ARG A 231 -7.78 -2.00 11.50
C ARG A 231 -6.75 -3.03 11.07
N ILE A 232 -6.08 -3.64 12.06
CA ILE A 232 -5.19 -4.79 11.88
C ILE A 232 -5.77 -5.99 12.61
N GLY A 233 -5.94 -7.12 11.92
CA GLY A 233 -6.28 -8.40 12.54
C GLY A 233 -5.64 -9.59 11.83
N GLY A 234 -6.01 -10.79 12.26
CA GLY A 234 -5.43 -12.04 11.78
C GLY A 234 -4.37 -12.59 12.73
N SER A 235 -3.76 -13.73 12.38
CA SER A 235 -2.84 -14.45 13.25
C SER A 235 -1.36 -14.08 13.09
N ALA A 236 -0.99 -13.32 12.06
CA ALA A 236 0.40 -12.95 11.83
C ALA A 236 0.96 -12.05 12.95
N GLU A 237 2.26 -12.13 13.19
CA GLU A 237 2.99 -11.06 13.88
C GLU A 237 3.00 -9.82 12.97
N VAL A 238 2.70 -8.65 13.54
CA VAL A 238 2.64 -7.40 12.78
C VAL A 238 3.47 -6.32 13.46
N LEU A 239 4.55 -5.89 12.80
CA LEU A 239 5.27 -4.68 13.19
C LEU A 239 4.56 -3.46 12.60
N ILE A 240 4.08 -2.61 13.48
CA ILE A 240 3.47 -1.31 13.17
C ILE A 240 4.45 -0.25 13.64
N ALA A 241 5.16 0.37 12.71
CA ALA A 241 6.23 1.30 13.05
C ALA A 241 6.27 2.57 12.22
N ASN A 242 6.72 3.67 12.83
CA ASN A 242 6.95 4.95 12.16
C ASN A 242 5.71 5.54 11.48
N ASN A 243 4.50 5.24 11.95
CA ASN A 243 3.26 5.72 11.32
C ASN A 243 2.71 6.93 12.06
N ILE A 244 1.94 7.75 11.34
CA ILE A 244 1.06 8.76 11.93
C ILE A 244 -0.38 8.30 11.73
N PHE A 245 -1.15 8.24 12.80
CA PHE A 245 -2.59 8.06 12.80
C PHE A 245 -3.23 9.23 13.54
N TRP A 246 -3.74 10.23 12.80
CA TRP A 246 -4.17 11.48 13.41
C TRP A 246 -5.50 11.98 12.85
N ASP A 247 -6.31 12.63 13.68
CA ASP A 247 -7.63 13.18 13.30
C ASP A 247 -8.53 12.19 12.53
N ASN A 248 -8.45 10.89 12.83
CA ASN A 248 -9.42 9.94 12.34
C ASN A 248 -10.63 9.90 13.28
N GLN A 249 -11.83 9.73 12.73
CA GLN A 249 -13.02 9.69 13.56
C GLN A 249 -13.03 8.46 14.48
N ALA A 250 -13.31 8.68 15.76
CA ALA A 250 -13.49 7.68 16.81
C ALA A 250 -12.25 6.87 17.20
N ILE A 251 -11.62 6.14 16.27
CA ILE A 251 -10.48 5.26 16.55
C ILE A 251 -9.45 5.43 15.43
N ASP A 252 -8.20 5.72 15.80
CA ASP A 252 -7.04 5.86 14.92
C ASP A 252 -6.46 4.52 14.50
N LEU A 253 -6.31 3.61 15.46
CA LEU A 253 -5.80 2.27 15.24
C LEU A 253 -6.63 1.24 16.02
N ALA A 254 -7.22 0.28 15.32
CA ALA A 254 -7.96 -0.83 15.89
C ALA A 254 -7.19 -2.14 15.74
N LEU A 255 -6.76 -2.73 16.85
CA LEU A 255 -6.08 -4.02 16.88
C LEU A 255 -7.06 -5.14 17.19
N GLN A 256 -7.11 -6.15 16.33
CA GLN A 256 -7.88 -7.38 16.52
C GLN A 256 -6.94 -8.60 16.43
N THR A 257 -5.72 -8.42 16.94
CA THR A 257 -4.71 -9.45 17.07
C THR A 257 -3.85 -9.16 18.30
N PRO A 258 -3.46 -10.17 19.10
CA PRO A 258 -2.52 -9.98 20.19
C PRO A 258 -1.07 -9.88 19.72
N ASN A 259 -0.79 -10.18 18.44
CA ASN A 259 0.58 -10.30 17.92
C ASN A 259 1.12 -8.99 17.31
N ALA A 260 0.48 -7.86 17.61
CA ALA A 260 0.93 -6.55 17.14
C ALA A 260 2.11 -6.03 17.98
N ILE A 261 3.11 -5.47 17.31
CA ILE A 261 4.28 -4.81 17.89
C ILE A 261 4.25 -3.35 17.45
N LEU A 262 4.02 -2.42 18.37
CA LEU A 262 3.90 -0.99 18.08
C LEU A 262 5.19 -0.26 18.47
N VAL A 263 5.86 0.37 17.51
CA VAL A 263 7.12 1.07 17.73
C VAL A 263 7.13 2.44 17.05
N ALA A 264 7.33 3.52 17.80
CA ALA A 264 7.44 4.87 17.22
C ALA A 264 6.27 5.25 16.30
N ASN A 265 5.03 5.09 16.77
CA ASN A 265 3.84 5.59 16.09
C ASN A 265 3.27 6.79 16.82
N ASP A 266 2.64 7.69 16.09
CA ASP A 266 1.81 8.75 16.65
C ASP A 266 0.33 8.38 16.49
N TYR A 267 -0.42 8.28 17.60
CA TYR A 267 -1.86 8.03 17.59
C TYR A 267 -2.53 8.54 18.87
N LEU A 268 -3.80 8.96 18.78
CA LEU A 268 -4.58 9.39 19.93
C LEU A 268 -5.42 8.25 20.50
N VAL A 269 -6.16 7.54 19.66
CA VAL A 269 -7.11 6.49 20.09
C VAL A 269 -6.74 5.11 19.54
N LEU A 270 -6.21 4.27 20.41
CA LEU A 270 -6.02 2.84 20.19
C LEU A 270 -7.19 2.04 20.77
N SER A 271 -7.70 1.05 20.04
CA SER A 271 -8.79 0.18 20.50
C SER A 271 -8.53 -1.30 20.18
N GLY A 272 -9.26 -2.17 20.87
CA GLY A 272 -9.27 -3.62 20.65
C GLY A 272 -8.30 -4.39 21.55
N THR A 273 -7.62 -5.38 20.98
CA THR A 273 -6.71 -6.26 21.71
C THR A 273 -5.40 -5.54 22.04
N PRO A 274 -4.91 -5.58 23.29
CA PRO A 274 -3.61 -5.03 23.62
C PRO A 274 -2.48 -5.63 22.77
N PRO A 275 -1.51 -4.83 22.30
CA PRO A 275 -0.39 -5.33 21.51
C PRO A 275 0.55 -6.20 22.35
N ALA A 276 1.29 -7.10 21.69
CA ALA A 276 2.34 -7.91 22.31
C ALA A 276 3.44 -7.05 22.92
N SER A 277 3.77 -5.94 22.26
CA SER A 277 4.65 -4.91 22.80
C SER A 277 4.32 -3.52 22.24
N SER A 278 4.65 -2.49 23.01
CA SER A 278 4.44 -1.09 22.65
C SER A 278 5.58 -0.25 23.22
N SER A 279 6.27 0.51 22.37
CA SER A 279 7.40 1.36 22.77
C SER A 279 7.54 2.57 21.86
N MET A 280 8.07 3.68 22.38
CA MET A 280 8.35 4.91 21.63
C MET A 280 7.15 5.55 20.92
N ASN A 281 5.92 5.07 21.19
CA ASN A 281 4.71 5.67 20.64
C ASN A 281 4.42 6.99 21.35
N VAL A 282 3.91 7.96 20.59
CA VAL A 282 3.54 9.29 21.05
C VAL A 282 2.09 9.60 20.70
N SER A 283 1.58 10.69 21.26
CA SER A 283 0.25 11.22 20.99
C SER A 283 0.36 12.73 21.03
N VAL A 284 0.90 13.31 19.96
CA VAL A 284 1.20 14.74 19.85
C VAL A 284 0.75 15.26 18.50
N ASP A 285 0.33 16.52 18.44
CA ASP A 285 -0.08 17.12 17.18
C ASP A 285 1.05 16.99 16.13
N PRO A 286 0.81 16.37 14.96
CA PRO A 286 1.80 16.26 13.91
C PRO A 286 2.30 17.61 13.38
N LEU A 287 1.55 18.69 13.63
CA LEU A 287 1.84 20.03 13.11
C LEU A 287 2.13 19.97 11.61
N PHE A 288 1.21 19.35 10.86
CA PHE A 288 1.29 19.32 9.40
C PHE A 288 1.31 20.74 8.84
N ASP A 289 2.18 20.97 7.86
CA ASP A 289 2.29 22.29 7.21
C ASP A 289 1.18 22.49 6.16
N PHE A 290 -0.05 22.67 6.66
CA PHE A 290 -1.20 23.03 5.84
C PHE A 290 -1.32 24.55 5.63
N PRO A 291 -1.58 25.02 4.39
CA PRO A 291 -1.76 24.27 3.14
C PRO A 291 -0.48 24.08 2.32
N VAL A 292 0.69 24.52 2.81
CA VAL A 292 1.88 24.75 1.97
C VAL A 292 2.58 23.44 1.58
N GLN A 293 2.79 22.51 2.51
CA GLN A 293 3.42 21.21 2.26
C GLN A 293 2.48 20.03 2.52
N GLY A 294 1.20 20.29 2.79
CA GLY A 294 0.18 19.26 2.95
C GLY A 294 0.40 18.43 4.22
N PHE A 295 0.51 17.11 4.06
CA PHE A 295 0.65 16.14 5.17
C PHE A 295 2.11 15.92 5.61
N ARG A 296 3.00 16.81 5.21
CA ARG A 296 4.39 16.82 5.66
C ARG A 296 4.47 17.46 7.05
N PRO A 297 5.24 16.89 8.00
CA PRO A 297 5.54 17.57 9.25
C PRO A 297 6.16 18.96 8.97
N SER A 298 5.70 19.99 9.69
CA SER A 298 6.37 21.30 9.69
C SER A 298 7.68 21.23 10.48
N ALA A 299 8.54 22.24 10.37
CA ALA A 299 9.83 22.31 11.07
C ALA A 299 9.70 22.27 12.61
N ASP A 300 8.57 22.72 13.16
CA ASP A 300 8.30 22.69 14.61
C ASP A 300 7.64 21.37 15.05
N SER A 301 7.44 20.42 14.14
CA SER A 301 6.77 19.17 14.44
C SER A 301 7.57 18.34 15.45
N PRO A 302 6.94 17.83 16.52
CA PRO A 302 7.60 16.91 17.46
C PRO A 302 7.87 15.53 16.86
N LEU A 303 7.43 15.28 15.61
CA LEU A 303 7.53 13.99 14.94
C LEU A 303 8.76 13.87 14.03
N ILE A 304 9.58 14.92 13.96
CA ILE A 304 10.85 14.92 13.22
C ILE A 304 11.87 14.03 13.96
N ASP A 305 12.59 13.20 13.20
CA ASP A 305 13.64 12.30 13.70
C ASP A 305 13.22 11.35 14.83
N LEU A 306 11.92 11.11 14.97
CA LEU A 306 11.38 10.29 16.07
C LEU A 306 11.23 8.81 15.70
N GLY A 307 11.38 8.46 14.43
CA GLY A 307 11.22 7.11 13.94
C GLY A 307 12.38 6.18 14.30
N VAL A 308 12.16 4.89 14.07
CA VAL A 308 13.17 3.84 14.22
C VAL A 308 13.77 3.43 12.88
N MET A 309 15.04 3.02 12.92
CA MET A 309 15.80 2.52 11.78
C MET A 309 15.92 0.99 11.84
N PRO A 310 15.73 0.26 10.71
CA PRO A 310 15.94 -1.18 10.67
C PRO A 310 17.42 -1.49 10.93
N GLN A 311 17.67 -2.52 11.74
CA GLN A 311 19.02 -3.02 12.02
C GLN A 311 19.45 -4.08 11.00
N PRO A 312 20.76 -4.31 10.82
CA PRO A 312 21.23 -5.42 9.99
C PRO A 312 20.66 -6.76 10.45
N GLY A 313 19.89 -7.41 9.57
CA GLY A 313 19.22 -8.69 9.84
C GLY A 313 17.72 -8.57 10.16
N ASP A 314 17.20 -7.35 10.29
CA ASP A 314 15.75 -7.14 10.38
C ASP A 314 15.05 -7.59 9.09
N ALA A 315 13.86 -8.18 9.24
CA ALA A 315 13.04 -8.63 8.12
C ALA A 315 12.28 -7.48 7.41
N TRP A 316 12.44 -6.24 7.88
CA TRP A 316 11.81 -5.05 7.33
C TRP A 316 12.84 -4.02 6.89
N GLN A 317 12.40 -3.10 6.03
CA GLN A 317 13.25 -2.07 5.44
C GLN A 317 12.49 -0.77 5.23
N LEU A 318 13.21 0.34 5.26
CA LEU A 318 12.71 1.64 4.84
C LEU A 318 12.71 1.75 3.31
N SER A 319 11.88 2.62 2.76
CA SER A 319 12.02 3.07 1.38
C SER A 319 13.22 4.01 1.27
N ALA A 320 13.89 4.04 0.12
CA ALA A 320 14.93 5.02 -0.14
C ALA A 320 14.37 6.46 -0.21
N LEU A 321 13.10 6.58 -0.62
CA LEU A 321 12.40 7.83 -0.80
C LEU A 321 11.13 7.90 0.05
N ASP A 322 10.74 9.11 0.43
CA ASP A 322 9.42 9.44 0.98
C ASP A 322 8.34 9.42 -0.13
N LEU A 323 7.08 9.65 0.23
CA LEU A 323 5.95 9.54 -0.71
C LEU A 323 5.97 10.58 -1.85
N ASP A 324 6.71 11.69 -1.72
CA ASP A 324 6.92 12.68 -2.77
C ASP A 324 8.19 12.41 -3.59
N GLY A 325 8.91 11.32 -3.31
CA GLY A 325 10.15 10.99 -4.00
C GLY A 325 11.39 11.72 -3.47
N ARG A 326 11.35 12.30 -2.26
CA ARG A 326 12.53 12.90 -1.59
C ARG A 326 13.27 11.84 -0.77
N GLN A 327 14.54 12.06 -0.44
CA GLN A 327 15.29 11.11 0.40
C GLN A 327 14.59 10.87 1.73
N ARG A 328 14.47 9.60 2.14
CA ARG A 328 13.67 9.20 3.31
C ARG A 328 14.37 9.40 4.65
N VAL A 329 15.67 9.59 4.71
CA VAL A 329 16.40 9.80 5.95
C VAL A 329 17.22 11.06 5.75
N LEU A 330 16.73 12.19 6.27
CA LEU A 330 17.39 13.48 6.16
C LEU A 330 18.11 13.90 7.45
N GLY A 331 17.84 13.21 8.56
CA GLY A 331 18.38 13.50 9.88
C GLY A 331 19.03 12.32 10.58
N SER A 332 18.86 12.33 11.89
CA SER A 332 19.32 11.26 12.78
C SER A 332 18.44 10.00 12.69
N ALA A 333 17.18 10.14 12.27
CA ALA A 333 16.29 9.02 11.98
C ALA A 333 15.32 9.40 10.84
N VAL A 334 14.27 8.60 10.66
CA VAL A 334 13.13 9.00 9.82
C VAL A 334 12.16 9.83 10.64
N ASP A 335 11.48 10.76 10.00
CA ASP A 335 10.31 11.40 10.57
C ASP A 335 9.15 10.39 10.60
N LEU A 336 8.18 10.56 11.51
CA LEU A 336 7.01 9.68 11.50
C LEU A 336 6.12 9.98 10.28
N GLY A 337 5.46 8.95 9.75
CA GLY A 337 4.51 9.06 8.64
C GLY A 337 5.15 8.89 7.26
N ALA A 338 4.45 9.27 6.19
CA ALA A 338 4.84 9.02 4.80
C ALA A 338 5.79 10.08 4.19
N TYR A 339 6.09 11.15 4.92
CA TYR A 339 6.88 12.28 4.46
C TYR A 339 7.99 12.61 5.45
N GLU A 340 9.14 13.05 4.95
CA GLU A 340 10.19 13.69 5.76
C GLU A 340 10.00 15.21 5.79
N LEU A 341 10.71 15.97 6.61
CA LEU A 341 10.77 17.42 6.51
C LEU A 341 11.57 17.81 5.26
N SER A 342 11.06 18.76 4.46
CA SER A 342 11.67 19.11 3.17
C SER A 342 13.01 19.82 3.26
N ASP A 343 13.22 20.63 4.30
CA ASP A 343 14.32 21.58 4.36
C ASP A 343 14.88 21.68 5.78
N ARG A 344 16.10 21.16 5.97
CA ARG A 344 16.88 21.29 7.21
C ARG A 344 17.96 22.36 7.10
N ILE A 345 18.02 23.12 6.00
CA ILE A 345 19.12 24.05 5.69
C ILE A 345 19.27 25.18 6.72
N PHE A 346 18.28 25.42 7.58
CA PHE A 346 18.32 26.45 8.63
C PHE A 346 18.43 25.92 10.07
N GLU A 347 18.58 24.60 10.30
CA GLU A 347 18.76 24.07 11.67
C GLU A 347 20.10 24.47 12.32
N ASP A 348 21.10 24.87 11.53
CA ASP A 348 22.42 25.29 12.03
C ASP A 348 22.52 26.77 12.48
N GLY A 349 21.39 27.48 12.62
CA GLY A 349 21.32 28.73 13.39
C GLY A 349 22.11 29.92 12.84
N PHE A 350 21.70 30.46 11.69
CA PHE A 350 22.07 31.83 11.27
C PHE A 350 21.01 32.88 11.65
N ASP A 351 20.40 32.73 12.84
CA ASP A 351 19.66 33.79 13.54
C ASP A 351 20.33 34.14 14.88
#